data_AF-A0A920NC77-F1
#
_entry.id   AF-A0A920NC77-F1
#
_cell.length_a   1.000
_cell.length_b   1.000
_cell.length_c   1.000
_cell.angle_alpha   90.00
_cell.angle_beta   90.00
_cell.angle_gamma   90.00
#
_symmetry.space_group_name_H-M   'P 1'
#
loop_
_entity.id
_entity.type
_entity.pdbx_description
1 polymer ?
#
loop_
_entity_poly.entity_id
_entity_poly.type
_entity_poly.pdbx_seq_one_letter_code
_entity_poly.pdbx_strand_id
1 'polypeptide(L)'
;MGRAFPDKSKQLLMEISQPPVTIGHGDFRPDNFFFKFEASRSRIIAIDWQLVSKLRGVTDISYLSAWGIPSNIRSSEETHILNHYHETIAKHGITDYPLDKLALDYKLGFLYALQVILIASFNLMDNTEREQKLIGSVNNRMDSIVQDHNLLQFLKRFDTTFNYPIERC
;
A
#
# COMPACT_ATOMS: atom_id res chain seq x y z
N MET A 1 -8.82 20.55 11.07
CA MET A 1 -8.26 19.44 10.25
C MET A 1 -7.68 19.88 8.89
N GLY A 2 -7.57 21.18 8.55
CA GLY A 2 -7.27 21.63 7.18
C GLY A 2 -5.80 21.78 6.72
N ARG A 3 -4.80 21.69 7.60
CA ARG A 3 -3.35 21.77 7.21
C ARG A 3 -2.51 20.54 7.59
N ALA A 4 -2.95 19.77 8.58
CA ALA A 4 -2.20 18.61 9.07
C ALA A 4 -2.17 17.43 8.08
N PHE A 5 -3.20 17.28 7.24
CA PHE A 5 -3.29 16.15 6.31
C PHE A 5 -2.30 16.27 5.13
N PRO A 6 -2.18 17.42 4.43
CA PRO A 6 -1.15 17.60 3.40
C PRO A 6 0.28 17.39 3.89
N ASP A 7 0.63 17.87 5.09
CA ASP A 7 1.97 17.73 5.64
C ASP A 7 2.31 16.26 5.97
N LYS A 8 1.38 15.54 6.60
CA LYS A 8 1.53 14.10 6.86
C LYS A 8 1.61 13.27 5.58
N SER A 9 0.81 13.62 4.57
CA SER A 9 0.84 12.98 3.26
C SER A 9 2.22 13.13 2.61
N LYS A 10 2.81 14.33 2.63
CA LYS A 10 4.15 14.56 2.08
C LYS A 10 5.22 13.77 2.82
N GLN A 11 5.17 13.75 4.15
CA GLN A 11 6.12 12.97 4.97
C GLN A 11 6.01 11.47 4.69
N LEU A 12 4.79 10.94 4.55
CA LEU A 12 4.56 9.56 4.19
C LEU A 12 5.16 9.22 2.83
N LEU A 13 4.90 10.05 1.80
CA LEU A 13 5.47 9.86 0.46
C LEU A 13 7.00 9.89 0.49
N MET A 14 7.59 10.82 1.25
CA MET A 14 9.04 10.85 1.45
C MET A 14 9.54 9.55 2.09
N GLU A 15 8.86 9.04 3.12
CA GLU A 15 9.29 7.85 3.84
C GLU A 15 9.20 6.55 3.01
N ILE A 16 8.13 6.37 2.24
CA ILE A 16 7.98 5.20 1.36
C ILE A 16 8.90 5.27 0.12
N SER A 17 9.50 6.44 -0.15
CA SER A 17 10.51 6.62 -1.19
C SER A 17 11.96 6.44 -0.71
N GLN A 18 12.17 6.12 0.58
CA GLN A 18 13.48 5.80 1.14
C GLN A 18 13.81 4.30 1.09
N PRO A 19 15.10 3.91 0.90
CA PRO A 19 15.51 2.51 0.78
C PRO A 19 15.04 1.56 1.90
N PRO A 20 14.77 0.28 1.59
CA PRO A 20 14.94 -0.36 0.28
C PRO A 20 13.80 0.00 -0.69
N VAL A 21 14.15 0.35 -1.93
CA VAL A 21 13.23 0.92 -2.92
C VAL A 21 13.41 0.25 -4.26
N THR A 22 12.31 0.14 -4.99
CA THR A 22 12.22 -0.39 -6.35
C THR A 22 11.28 0.48 -7.17
N ILE A 23 11.11 0.15 -8.44
CA ILE A 23 10.04 0.69 -9.26
C ILE A 23 8.74 -0.01 -8.83
N GLY A 24 7.86 0.74 -8.18
CA GLY A 24 6.50 0.30 -7.83
C GLY A 24 5.49 0.78 -8.86
N HIS A 25 4.41 0.02 -9.02
CA HIS A 25 3.30 0.33 -9.90
C HIS A 25 2.50 1.55 -9.40
N GLY A 26 2.32 1.68 -8.08
CA GLY A 26 1.61 2.80 -7.46
C GLY A 26 0.08 2.68 -7.47
N ASP A 27 -0.50 2.00 -8.46
CA ASP A 27 -1.93 1.61 -8.48
C ASP A 27 -2.13 0.07 -8.61
N PHE A 28 -1.42 -0.71 -7.79
CA PHE A 28 -1.35 -2.18 -7.94
C PHE A 28 -2.61 -2.90 -7.42
N ARG A 29 -3.70 -2.84 -8.19
CA ARG A 29 -5.02 -3.39 -7.82
C ARG A 29 -5.62 -4.33 -8.89
N PRO A 30 -6.55 -5.23 -8.52
CA PRO A 30 -7.09 -6.23 -9.45
C PRO A 30 -7.76 -5.67 -10.71
N ASP A 31 -8.39 -4.49 -10.63
CA ASP A 31 -8.98 -3.81 -11.79
C ASP A 31 -7.94 -3.48 -12.88
N ASN A 32 -6.66 -3.38 -12.51
CA ASN A 32 -5.55 -3.13 -13.40
C ASN A 32 -4.83 -4.43 -13.85
N PHE A 33 -5.40 -5.60 -13.55
CA PHE A 33 -4.79 -6.89 -13.86
C PHE A 33 -5.57 -7.64 -14.94
N PHE A 34 -4.85 -8.11 -15.95
CA PHE A 34 -5.30 -9.22 -16.78
C PHE A 34 -4.68 -10.52 -16.29
N PHE A 35 -5.52 -11.54 -16.14
CA PHE A 35 -5.08 -12.86 -15.74
C PHE A 35 -4.98 -13.77 -16.95
N LYS A 36 -3.81 -14.40 -17.12
CA LYS A 36 -3.61 -15.48 -18.09
C LYS A 36 -3.37 -16.78 -17.36
N PHE A 37 -4.32 -17.70 -17.47
CA PHE A 37 -4.24 -19.04 -16.87
C PHE A 37 -3.72 -20.03 -17.92
N GLU A 38 -2.53 -20.60 -17.68
CA GLU A 38 -1.95 -21.69 -18.47
C GLU A 38 -1.86 -22.95 -17.59
N ALA A 39 -1.86 -24.13 -18.21
CA ALA A 39 -1.89 -25.42 -17.49
C ALA A 39 -0.77 -25.60 -16.45
N SER A 40 0.38 -24.94 -16.63
CA SER A 40 1.54 -25.03 -15.74
C SER A 40 1.84 -23.75 -14.96
N ARG A 41 1.21 -22.61 -15.30
CA ARG A 41 1.41 -21.34 -14.59
C ARG A 41 0.27 -20.35 -14.84
N SER A 42 -0.05 -19.60 -13.80
CA SER A 42 -0.86 -18.38 -13.95
C SER A 42 0.07 -17.18 -14.07
N ARG A 43 -0.27 -16.22 -14.93
CA ARG A 43 0.46 -14.96 -15.07
C ARG A 43 -0.50 -13.78 -14.88
N ILE A 44 0.01 -12.75 -14.22
CA ILE A 44 -0.65 -11.46 -14.10
C ILE A 44 0.03 -10.50 -15.08
N ILE A 45 -0.76 -9.77 -15.84
CA ILE A 45 -0.32 -8.66 -16.68
C ILE A 45 -0.89 -7.39 -16.04
N ALA A 46 -0.02 -6.56 -15.47
CA ALA A 46 -0.41 -5.28 -14.89
C ALA A 46 -0.41 -4.19 -15.98
N ILE A 47 -1.50 -3.43 -16.04
CA ILE A 47 -1.69 -2.27 -16.89
C ILE A 47 -1.84 -1.01 -16.04
N ASP A 48 -1.93 0.15 -16.69
CA ASP A 48 -2.11 1.44 -16.02
C ASP A 48 -0.95 1.86 -15.09
N TRP A 49 0.24 1.96 -15.69
CA TRP A 49 1.47 2.40 -15.04
C TRP A 49 1.56 3.92 -14.83
N GLN A 50 0.45 4.67 -14.88
CA GLN A 50 0.47 6.13 -14.81
C GLN A 50 0.97 6.66 -13.44
N LEU A 51 0.87 5.85 -12.38
CA LEU A 51 1.35 6.18 -11.03
C LEU A 51 2.72 5.56 -10.70
N VAL A 52 3.44 5.03 -11.70
CA VAL A 52 4.76 4.41 -11.52
C VAL A 52 5.69 5.32 -10.74
N SER A 53 6.29 4.79 -9.68
CA SER A 53 7.04 5.58 -8.70
C SER A 53 8.16 4.78 -8.05
N LYS A 54 9.16 5.47 -7.51
CA LYS A 54 10.18 4.87 -6.66
C LYS A 54 9.62 4.68 -5.25
N LEU A 55 9.33 3.44 -4.89
CA LEU A 55 8.62 3.06 -3.66
C LEU A 55 9.29 1.85 -3.01
N ARG A 56 9.04 1.62 -1.72
CA ARG A 56 9.31 0.32 -1.09
C ARG A 56 8.46 -0.74 -1.80
N GLY A 57 9.08 -1.85 -2.21
CA GLY A 57 8.38 -2.85 -3.04
C GLY A 57 7.11 -3.42 -2.38
N VAL A 58 7.10 -3.53 -1.06
CA VAL A 58 5.93 -4.00 -0.30
C VAL A 58 4.74 -3.03 -0.34
N THR A 59 4.94 -1.76 -0.73
CA THR A 59 3.84 -0.79 -0.87
C THR A 59 2.78 -1.24 -1.87
N ASP A 60 3.19 -1.86 -2.99
CA ASP A 60 2.23 -2.42 -3.96
C ASP A 60 1.46 -3.62 -3.37
N ILE A 61 2.07 -4.40 -2.48
CA ILE A 61 1.39 -5.49 -1.77
C ILE A 61 0.37 -4.93 -0.79
N SER A 62 0.72 -3.89 -0.02
CA SER A 62 -0.24 -3.20 0.85
C SER A 62 -1.43 -2.64 0.06
N TYR A 63 -1.15 -2.05 -1.11
CA TYR A 63 -2.16 -1.48 -1.97
C TYR A 63 -3.10 -2.56 -2.52
N LEU A 64 -2.55 -3.68 -3.01
CA LEU A 64 -3.31 -4.85 -3.42
C LEU A 64 -4.18 -5.40 -2.28
N SER A 65 -3.64 -5.49 -1.07
CA SER A 65 -4.39 -5.94 0.11
C SER A 65 -5.59 -5.04 0.41
N ALA A 66 -5.43 -3.72 0.33
CA ALA A 66 -6.51 -2.76 0.57
C ALA A 66 -7.59 -2.78 -0.52
N TRP A 67 -7.19 -2.92 -1.78
CA TRP A 67 -8.10 -2.78 -2.93
C TRP A 67 -8.62 -4.11 -3.49
N GLY A 68 -7.96 -5.23 -3.22
CA GLY A 68 -8.22 -6.50 -3.89
C GLY A 68 -8.57 -7.67 -2.97
N ILE A 69 -8.13 -7.67 -1.72
CA ILE A 69 -8.25 -8.85 -0.84
C ILE A 69 -9.39 -8.65 0.18
N PRO A 70 -10.39 -9.55 0.24
CA PRO A 70 -11.42 -9.50 1.29
C PRO A 70 -10.80 -9.58 2.70
N SER A 71 -11.35 -8.84 3.66
CA SER A 71 -10.76 -8.70 5.00
C SER A 71 -10.52 -10.05 5.70
N ASN A 72 -11.47 -10.98 5.60
CA ASN A 72 -11.36 -12.31 6.20
C ASN A 72 -10.20 -13.14 5.60
N ILE A 73 -9.96 -13.01 4.29
CA ILE A 73 -8.86 -13.67 3.60
C ILE A 73 -7.54 -12.99 3.93
N ARG A 74 -7.50 -11.66 3.94
CA ARG A 74 -6.31 -10.91 4.34
C ARG A 74 -5.88 -11.33 5.74
N SER A 75 -6.76 -11.29 6.74
CA SER A 75 -6.39 -11.61 8.12
C SER A 75 -5.89 -13.05 8.30
N SER A 76 -6.32 -14.02 7.47
CA SER A 76 -5.79 -15.39 7.52
C SER A 76 -4.49 -15.59 6.74
N GLU A 77 -4.31 -14.89 5.62
CA GLU A 77 -3.20 -15.12 4.68
C GLU A 77 -2.07 -14.09 4.78
N GLU A 78 -2.25 -12.98 5.50
CA GLU A 78 -1.30 -11.85 5.51
C GLU A 78 0.12 -12.27 5.90
N THR A 79 0.26 -13.06 6.96
CA THR A 79 1.56 -13.61 7.38
C THR A 79 2.18 -14.49 6.28
N HIS A 80 1.37 -15.31 5.60
CA HIS A 80 1.85 -16.17 4.53
C HIS A 80 2.33 -15.35 3.33
N ILE A 81 1.57 -14.32 2.93
CA ILE A 81 1.92 -13.40 1.84
C ILE A 81 3.24 -12.67 2.15
N LEU A 82 3.39 -12.13 3.36
CA LEU A 82 4.60 -11.40 3.75
C LEU A 82 5.83 -12.31 3.82
N ASN A 83 5.68 -13.51 4.40
CA ASN A 83 6.77 -14.49 4.43
C ASN A 83 7.16 -14.93 3.02
N HIS A 84 6.18 -15.20 2.15
CA HIS A 84 6.45 -15.58 0.76
C HIS A 84 7.20 -14.48 -0.01
N TYR A 85 6.78 -13.22 0.16
CA TYR A 85 7.48 -12.07 -0.42
C TYR A 85 8.92 -11.98 0.12
N HIS A 86 9.10 -12.05 1.44
CA HIS A 86 10.40 -11.99 2.11
C HIS A 86 11.36 -13.09 1.65
N GLU A 87 10.90 -14.33 1.61
CA GLU A 87 11.68 -15.46 1.12
C GLU A 87 12.05 -15.30 -0.37
N THR A 88 11.12 -14.78 -1.16
CA THR A 88 11.33 -14.59 -2.60
C THR A 88 12.41 -13.55 -2.85
N ILE A 89 12.36 -12.39 -2.20
CA ILE A 89 13.40 -11.37 -2.38
C ILE A 89 14.75 -11.81 -1.82
N ALA A 90 14.76 -12.59 -0.73
CA ALA A 90 15.99 -13.16 -0.18
C ALA A 90 16.65 -14.15 -1.17
N LYS A 91 15.86 -15.01 -1.83
CA LYS A 91 16.34 -15.89 -2.91
C LYS A 91 16.93 -15.13 -4.10
N HIS A 92 16.54 -13.86 -4.29
CA HIS A 92 17.08 -12.97 -5.32
C HIS A 92 18.19 -12.04 -4.80
N GLY A 93 18.75 -12.31 -3.62
CA GLY A 93 19.95 -11.64 -3.09
C GLY A 93 19.69 -10.49 -2.11
N ILE A 94 18.44 -10.18 -1.77
CA ILE A 94 18.10 -9.13 -0.77
C ILE A 94 18.02 -9.78 0.62
N THR A 95 19.13 -9.81 1.33
CA THR A 95 19.24 -10.47 2.65
C THR A 95 19.28 -9.51 3.84
N ASP A 96 19.48 -8.21 3.59
CA ASP A 96 19.59 -7.14 4.60
C ASP A 96 18.25 -6.46 4.91
N TYR A 97 17.14 -7.17 4.69
CA TYR A 97 15.79 -6.68 4.92
C TYR A 97 15.03 -7.60 5.89
N PRO A 98 15.07 -7.35 7.21
CA PRO A 98 14.44 -8.24 8.20
C PRO A 98 12.91 -8.16 8.16
N LEU A 99 12.23 -9.24 8.56
CA LEU A 99 10.77 -9.34 8.58
C LEU A 99 10.08 -8.21 9.37
N ASP A 100 10.65 -7.78 10.50
CA ASP A 100 10.08 -6.68 11.29
C ASP A 100 10.08 -5.35 10.51
N LYS A 101 11.13 -5.11 9.71
CA LYS A 101 11.20 -3.94 8.83
C LYS A 101 10.24 -4.08 7.66
N LEU A 102 10.08 -5.28 7.10
CA LEU A 102 9.06 -5.56 6.08
C LEU A 102 7.64 -5.29 6.61
N ALA A 103 7.32 -5.75 7.83
CA ALA A 103 6.02 -5.53 8.45
C ALA A 103 5.75 -4.04 8.72
N LEU A 104 6.78 -3.28 9.13
CA LEU A 104 6.69 -1.83 9.28
C LEU A 104 6.38 -1.13 7.95
N ASP A 105 7.09 -1.53 6.90
CA ASP A 105 6.96 -0.95 5.56
C ASP A 105 5.62 -1.30 4.91
N TYR A 106 5.11 -2.50 5.20
CA TYR A 106 3.77 -2.92 4.81
C TYR A 106 2.69 -2.03 5.47
N LYS A 107 2.86 -1.66 6.74
CA LYS A 107 1.97 -0.68 7.42
C LYS A 107 2.06 0.72 6.81
N LEU A 108 3.26 1.16 6.42
CA LEU A 108 3.43 2.43 5.68
C LEU A 108 2.69 2.39 4.34
N GLY A 109 2.75 1.27 3.62
CA GLY A 109 2.01 1.08 2.38
C GLY A 109 0.49 1.18 2.56
N PHE A 110 -0.05 0.74 3.71
CA PHE A 110 -1.47 0.93 4.00
C PHE A 110 -1.85 2.39 4.26
N LEU A 111 -0.96 3.19 4.86
CA LEU A 111 -1.21 4.62 4.97
C LEU A 111 -1.25 5.29 3.60
N TYR A 112 -0.45 4.80 2.64
CA TYR A 112 -0.50 5.27 1.25
C TYR A 112 -1.84 4.91 0.60
N ALA A 113 -2.28 3.66 0.74
CA ALA A 113 -3.60 3.23 0.26
C ALA A 113 -4.74 4.07 0.89
N LEU A 114 -4.69 4.30 2.21
CA LEU A 114 -5.65 5.14 2.92
C LEU A 114 -5.69 6.57 2.38
N GLN A 115 -4.53 7.18 2.12
CA GLN A 115 -4.44 8.51 1.52
C GLN A 115 -5.17 8.55 0.17
N VAL A 116 -4.92 7.57 -0.70
CA VAL A 116 -5.55 7.49 -2.02
C VAL A 116 -7.06 7.31 -1.90
N ILE A 117 -7.53 6.43 -1.00
CA ILE A 117 -8.96 6.21 -0.74
C ILE A 117 -9.65 7.48 -0.24
N LEU A 118 -9.00 8.25 0.65
CA LEU A 118 -9.56 9.52 1.16
C LEU A 118 -9.70 10.56 0.04
N ILE A 119 -8.69 10.69 -0.82
CA ILE A 119 -8.73 11.61 -1.96
C ILE A 119 -9.82 11.17 -2.96
N ALA A 120 -9.89 9.87 -3.27
CA ALA A 120 -10.91 9.32 -4.14
C ALA A 120 -12.31 9.55 -3.57
N SER A 121 -12.53 9.25 -2.28
CA SER A 121 -13.82 9.42 -1.62
C SER A 121 -14.30 10.88 -1.62
N PHE A 122 -13.38 11.84 -1.50
CA PHE A 122 -13.71 13.27 -1.58
C PHE A 122 -14.13 13.69 -2.99
N ASN A 123 -13.46 13.17 -4.03
CA ASN A 123 -13.77 13.50 -5.42
C ASN A 123 -15.05 12.84 -5.94
N LEU A 124 -15.52 11.78 -5.28
CA LEU A 124 -16.65 10.95 -5.71
C LEU A 124 -17.93 11.24 -4.90
N MET A 125 -18.01 12.37 -4.20
CA MET A 125 -19.17 12.73 -3.37
C MET A 125 -20.48 12.90 -4.18
N ASP A 126 -20.40 13.14 -5.50
CA ASP A 126 -21.57 13.35 -6.39
C ASP A 126 -21.78 12.23 -7.42
N ASN A 127 -21.26 11.02 -7.16
CA ASN A 127 -21.12 9.96 -8.17
C ASN A 127 -22.23 8.89 -8.16
N THR A 128 -22.22 8.02 -9.17
CA THR A 128 -23.26 7.02 -9.49
C THR A 128 -23.35 5.87 -8.47
N GLU A 129 -24.48 5.15 -8.44
CA GLU A 129 -24.72 4.02 -7.51
C GLU A 129 -23.62 2.93 -7.57
N ARG A 130 -23.00 2.73 -8.74
CA ARG A 130 -21.89 1.78 -8.91
C ARG A 130 -20.63 2.25 -8.20
N GLU A 131 -20.31 3.53 -8.29
CA GLU A 131 -19.12 4.12 -7.67
C GLU A 131 -19.26 4.12 -6.14
N GLN A 132 -20.46 4.38 -5.64
CA GLN A 132 -20.77 4.28 -4.22
C GLN A 132 -20.59 2.84 -3.67
N LYS A 133 -21.02 1.81 -4.42
CA LYS A 133 -20.82 0.39 -4.02
C LYS A 133 -19.34 -0.01 -3.98
N LEU A 134 -18.55 0.48 -4.94
CA LEU A 134 -17.11 0.24 -4.97
C LEU A 134 -16.43 0.87 -3.75
N ILE A 135 -16.70 2.16 -3.48
CA ILE A 135 -16.16 2.87 -2.32
C ILE A 135 -16.59 2.20 -1.02
N GLY A 136 -17.86 1.78 -0.90
CA GLY A 136 -18.35 1.08 0.30
C GLY A 136 -17.57 -0.21 0.58
N SER A 137 -17.27 -0.99 -0.46
CA SER A 137 -16.51 -2.24 -0.33
C SER A 137 -15.02 -2.00 -0.01
N VAL A 138 -14.44 -0.92 -0.55
CA VAL A 138 -13.06 -0.50 -0.24
C VAL A 138 -12.97 0.05 1.19
N ASN A 139 -13.94 0.85 1.64
CA ASN A 139 -14.00 1.38 2.99
C ASN A 139 -14.10 0.28 4.04
N ASN A 140 -14.96 -0.73 3.84
CA ASN A 140 -15.06 -1.86 4.78
C ASN A 140 -13.73 -2.62 4.94
N ARG A 141 -12.96 -2.77 3.85
CA ARG A 141 -11.63 -3.39 3.89
C ARG A 141 -10.62 -2.48 4.59
N MET A 142 -10.63 -1.20 4.27
CA MET A 142 -9.76 -0.21 4.88
C MET A 142 -10.02 -0.07 6.39
N ASP A 143 -11.27 -0.13 6.83
CA ASP A 143 -11.65 -0.11 8.25
C ASP A 143 -11.05 -1.30 8.99
N SER A 144 -11.17 -2.52 8.44
CA SER A 144 -10.52 -3.70 9.01
C SER A 144 -9.00 -3.54 9.08
N ILE A 145 -8.37 -3.02 8.03
CA ILE A 145 -6.93 -2.76 8.02
C ILE A 145 -6.53 -1.74 9.08
N VAL A 146 -7.30 -0.65 9.24
CA VAL A 146 -7.06 0.39 10.25
C VAL A 146 -7.07 -0.20 11.65
N GLN A 147 -8.03 -1.09 11.95
CA GLN A 147 -8.12 -1.75 13.26
C GLN A 147 -6.98 -2.75 13.46
N ASP A 148 -6.81 -3.71 12.54
CA ASP A 148 -5.85 -4.80 12.67
C ASP A 148 -4.41 -4.29 12.81
N HIS A 149 -4.07 -3.21 12.10
CA HIS A 149 -2.72 -2.63 12.12
C HIS A 149 -2.56 -1.43 13.04
N ASN A 150 -3.62 -1.03 13.77
CA ASN A 150 -3.65 0.16 14.62
C ASN A 150 -3.16 1.42 13.87
N LEU A 151 -3.60 1.61 12.62
CA LEU A 151 -3.01 2.60 11.71
C LEU A 151 -3.16 4.04 12.21
N LEU A 152 -4.22 4.36 12.95
CA LEU A 152 -4.39 5.69 13.54
C LEU A 152 -3.33 5.98 14.61
N GLN A 153 -2.99 4.99 15.43
CA GLN A 153 -1.90 5.11 16.39
C GLN A 153 -0.56 5.16 15.67
N PHE A 154 -0.39 4.33 14.64
CA PHE A 154 0.81 4.33 13.81
C PHE A 154 1.06 5.69 13.14
N LEU A 155 0.02 6.36 12.65
CA LEU A 155 0.11 7.68 12.01
C LEU A 155 0.64 8.78 12.95
N LYS A 156 0.55 8.61 14.28
CA LYS A 156 1.10 9.57 15.25
C LYS A 156 2.62 9.69 15.19
N ARG A 157 3.32 8.70 14.62
CA ARG A 157 4.78 8.78 14.35
C ARG A 157 5.16 9.97 13.45
N PHE A 158 4.22 10.47 12.66
CA PHE A 158 4.41 11.62 11.77
C PHE A 158 4.09 12.95 12.47
N ASP A 159 3.62 12.94 13.72
CA ASP A 159 3.43 14.17 14.52
C ASP A 159 4.74 14.65 15.16
N THR A 160 5.74 13.77 15.27
CA THR A 160 7.09 14.15 15.67
C THR A 160 7.85 14.67 14.46
N THR A 161 8.18 15.95 14.44
CA THR A 161 9.06 16.58 13.45
C THR A 161 10.38 15.82 13.35
N PHE A 162 10.53 14.97 12.34
CA PHE A 162 11.83 14.43 11.94
C PHE A 162 12.55 15.48 11.09
N ASN A 163 13.50 16.18 11.71
CA ASN A 163 14.53 16.92 10.98
C ASN A 163 15.46 15.90 10.31
N TYR A 164 15.15 15.51 9.08
CA TYR A 164 16.19 14.97 8.20
C TYR A 164 16.91 16.15 7.53
N PRO A 165 18.24 16.27 7.65
CA PRO A 165 18.97 17.23 6.84
C PRO A 165 18.80 16.80 5.39
N ILE A 166 18.22 17.68 4.58
CA ILE A 166 18.24 17.54 3.13
C ILE A 166 19.68 17.82 2.71
N GLU A 167 20.54 16.79 2.72
CA GLU A 167 21.76 16.85 1.93
C GLU A 167 21.34 16.79 0.46
N ARG A 168 21.44 17.96 -0.19
CA ARG A 168 21.29 18.08 -1.64
C ARG A 168 22.47 17.35 -2.28
N CYS A 169 22.19 16.30 -3.05
CA CYS A 169 23.08 15.90 -4.14
C CYS A 169 22.92 16.87 -5.32
#